data_AF-A0A376KYE4-F1
#
_entry.id   AF-A0A376KYE4-F1
#
_cell.length_a   1.000
_cell.length_b   1.000
_cell.length_c   1.000
_cell.angle_alpha   90.00
_cell.angle_beta   90.00
_cell.angle_gamma   90.00
#
_symmetry.space_group_name_H-M   'P 1'
#
loop_
_entity.id
_entity.type
_entity.pdbx_description
1 polymer ?
#
loop_
_entity_poly.entity_id
_entity_poly.type
_entity_poly.pdbx_seq_one_letter_code
_entity_poly.pdbx_strand_id
1 'polypeptide(L)'
;MGVLNNWLSEEESLWIQSRIHLRALRYYRNWRQYFAGYTFGRQYWQSPEDDHLQLLREFLARKEYDDSGNDMFYQLFASDDAYYPTLFLATIGLLFCMPETLKDMSDL
;
A
#
# COMPACT_ATOMS: atom_id res chain seq x y z
N MET A 1 -6.81 7.12 5.48
CA MET A 1 -7.27 6.57 6.78
C MET A 1 -6.40 7.05 7.95
N GLY A 2 -5.07 6.87 7.96
CA GLY A 2 -4.23 7.29 9.10
C GLY A 2 -4.31 8.77 9.48
N VAL A 3 -4.23 9.68 8.49
CA VAL A 3 -4.39 11.13 8.71
C VAL A 3 -5.81 11.50 9.17
N LEU A 4 -6.82 10.92 8.53
CA LEU A 4 -8.24 11.17 8.88
C LEU A 4 -8.59 10.70 10.30
N ASN A 5 -7.89 9.69 10.80
CA ASN A 5 -8.04 9.18 12.16
C ASN A 5 -7.09 9.87 13.17
N ASN A 6 -6.34 10.90 12.75
CA ASN A 6 -5.28 11.56 13.54
C ASN A 6 -4.21 10.61 14.09
N TRP A 7 -3.97 9.48 13.44
CA TRP A 7 -2.88 8.55 13.79
C TRP A 7 -1.55 8.94 13.17
N LEU A 8 -1.60 9.73 12.10
CA LEU A 8 -0.45 10.26 11.39
C LEU A 8 -0.71 11.72 11.06
N SER A 9 0.31 12.56 11.17
CA SER A 9 0.32 13.86 10.50
C SER A 9 0.36 13.70 8.98
N GLU A 10 0.00 14.78 8.28
CA GLU A 10 0.09 14.80 6.81
C GLU A 10 1.52 14.60 6.32
N GLU A 11 2.50 15.21 7.00
CA GLU A 11 3.93 15.05 6.70
C GLU A 11 4.41 13.60 6.86
N GLU A 12 4.05 12.95 7.97
CA GLU A 12 4.37 11.53 8.20
C GLU A 12 3.73 10.62 7.16
N SER A 13 2.46 10.87 6.82
CA SER A 13 1.75 10.11 5.79
C SER A 13 2.42 10.28 4.42
N LEU A 14 2.80 11.49 4.05
CA LEU A 14 3.48 11.78 2.78
C LEU A 14 4.88 11.15 2.74
N TRP A 15 5.65 11.22 3.84
CA TRP A 15 6.96 10.58 3.93
C TRP A 15 6.85 9.07 3.76
N ILE A 16 5.93 8.40 4.48
CA ILE A 16 5.70 6.95 4.35
C ILE A 16 5.30 6.59 2.91
N GLN A 17 4.36 7.33 2.32
CA GLN A 17 3.92 7.09 0.94
C GLN A 17 5.06 7.24 -0.07
N SER A 18 5.97 8.21 0.15
CA SER A 18 7.15 8.40 -0.69
C SER A 18 8.08 7.18 -0.66
N ARG A 19 8.32 6.58 0.52
CA ARG A 19 9.18 5.40 0.69
C ARG A 19 8.57 4.18 0.05
N ILE A 20 7.27 3.96 0.28
CA ILE A 20 6.51 2.89 -0.38
C ILE A 20 6.60 3.05 -1.90
N HIS A 21 6.46 4.28 -2.41
CA HIS A 21 6.57 4.54 -3.83
C HIS A 21 7.96 4.21 -4.41
N LEU A 22 9.03 4.69 -3.78
CA LEU A 22 10.41 4.39 -4.21
C LEU A 22 10.68 2.88 -4.20
N ARG A 23 10.23 2.17 -3.16
CA ARG A 23 10.35 0.72 -3.06
C ARG A 23 9.52 0.01 -4.13
N ALA A 24 8.31 0.51 -4.41
CA ALA A 24 7.47 -0.01 -5.47
C ALA A 24 8.16 0.11 -6.84
N LEU A 25 8.75 1.27 -7.16
CA LEU A 25 9.50 1.47 -8.40
C LEU A 25 10.75 0.59 -8.51
N ARG A 26 11.39 0.25 -7.39
CA ARG A 26 12.58 -0.63 -7.38
C ARG A 26 12.24 -2.08 -7.73
N TYR A 27 11.10 -2.59 -7.25
CA TYR A 27 10.76 -4.01 -7.36
C TYR A 27 9.66 -4.32 -8.39
N TYR A 28 8.86 -3.33 -8.78
CA TYR A 28 7.72 -3.50 -9.66
C TYR A 28 7.79 -2.52 -10.83
N ARG A 29 7.34 -2.97 -12.01
CA ARG A 29 7.40 -2.12 -13.23
C ARG A 29 6.32 -1.04 -13.26
N ASN A 30 5.24 -1.22 -12.51
CA ASN A 30 4.13 -0.28 -12.44
C ASN A 30 3.32 -0.49 -11.16
N TRP A 31 2.46 0.48 -10.85
CA TRP A 31 1.63 0.48 -9.65
C TRP A 31 0.64 -0.70 -9.59
N ARG A 32 0.15 -1.18 -10.74
CA ARG A 32 -0.70 -2.39 -10.79
C ARG A 32 0.03 -3.63 -10.29
N GLN A 33 1.31 -3.81 -10.66
CA GLN A 33 2.11 -4.93 -10.18
C GLN A 33 2.39 -4.84 -8.67
N TYR A 34 2.72 -3.64 -8.18
CA TYR A 34 2.88 -3.41 -6.74
C TYR A 34 1.58 -3.74 -5.98
N PHE A 35 0.45 -3.22 -6.45
CA PHE A 35 -0.85 -3.45 -5.81
C PHE A 35 -1.21 -4.94 -5.81
N ALA A 36 -1.01 -5.64 -6.93
CA ALA A 36 -1.24 -7.08 -6.99
C ALA A 36 -0.39 -7.84 -5.95
N GLY A 37 0.88 -7.47 -5.78
CA GLY A 37 1.77 -8.05 -4.77
C GLY A 37 1.33 -7.73 -3.35
N TYR A 38 0.97 -6.47 -3.07
CA TYR A 38 0.44 -6.04 -1.78
C TYR A 38 -0.83 -6.80 -1.40
N THR A 39 -1.81 -6.88 -2.32
CA THR A 39 -3.07 -7.61 -2.10
C THR A 39 -2.81 -9.08 -1.81
N PHE A 40 -1.95 -9.72 -2.60
CA PHE A 40 -1.62 -11.13 -2.41
C PHE A 40 -0.98 -11.37 -1.04
N GLY A 41 -0.04 -10.50 -0.63
CA GLY A 41 0.59 -10.56 0.69
C GLY A 41 -0.41 -10.35 1.83
N ARG A 42 -1.32 -9.38 1.71
CA ARG A 42 -2.38 -9.15 2.72
C ARG A 42 -3.29 -10.36 2.85
N GLN A 43 -3.77 -10.92 1.73
CA GLN A 43 -4.63 -12.10 1.74
C GLN A 43 -3.91 -13.32 2.32
N TYR A 44 -2.63 -13.51 2.02
CA TYR A 44 -1.82 -14.55 2.65
C TYR A 44 -1.76 -14.35 4.18
N TRP A 45 -1.53 -13.14 4.66
CA TRP A 45 -1.47 -12.85 6.10
C TRP A 45 -2.81 -13.01 6.82
N GLN A 46 -3.92 -12.72 6.14
CA GLN A 46 -5.28 -12.89 6.65
C GLN A 46 -5.79 -14.33 6.50
N SER A 47 -5.09 -15.17 5.74
CA SER A 47 -5.50 -16.56 5.55
C SER A 47 -5.40 -17.31 6.88
N PRO A 48 -6.29 -18.29 7.14
CA PRO A 48 -6.20 -19.12 8.33
C PRO A 48 -4.81 -19.77 8.43
N GLU A 49 -4.24 -19.80 9.63
CA GLU A 49 -3.02 -20.57 9.93
C GLU A 49 -3.35 -22.06 9.87
N ASP A 50 -3.40 -22.61 8.68
CA ASP A 50 -3.53 -24.04 8.46
C ASP A 50 -2.58 -24.43 7.31
N ASP A 51 -1.73 -25.45 7.53
CA ASP A 51 -0.82 -25.98 6.51
C ASP A 51 -1.58 -26.61 5.31
N HIS A 52 -2.90 -26.52 5.33
CA HIS A 52 -3.82 -26.88 4.27
C HIS A 52 -3.74 -25.91 3.07
N LEU A 53 -2.79 -26.17 2.17
CA LEU A 53 -2.61 -25.50 0.88
C LEU A 53 -3.90 -25.38 0.03
N GLN A 54 -4.83 -26.34 0.17
CA GLN A 54 -6.13 -26.31 -0.51
C GLN A 54 -7.00 -25.14 -0.03
N LEU A 55 -7.09 -24.95 1.29
CA LEU A 55 -7.85 -23.86 1.91
C LEU A 55 -7.22 -22.50 1.59
N LEU A 56 -5.88 -22.41 1.62
CA LEU A 56 -5.18 -21.21 1.17
C LEU A 56 -5.48 -20.88 -0.30
N ARG A 57 -5.47 -21.88 -1.19
CA ARG A 57 -5.83 -21.68 -2.60
C ARG A 57 -7.27 -21.20 -2.76
N GLU A 58 -8.21 -21.79 -2.04
CA GLU A 58 -9.61 -21.39 -2.07
C GLU A 58 -9.79 -19.96 -1.54
N PHE A 59 -9.10 -19.61 -0.45
CA PHE A 59 -9.09 -18.27 0.13
C PHE A 59 -8.56 -17.22 -0.86
N LEU A 60 -7.41 -17.49 -1.48
CA LEU A 60 -6.81 -16.61 -2.49
C LEU A 60 -7.63 -16.55 -3.79
N ALA A 61 -8.33 -17.62 -4.16
CA ALA A 61 -9.17 -17.68 -5.35
C ALA A 61 -10.46 -16.88 -5.22
N ARG A 62 -11.05 -16.78 -4.02
CA ARG A 62 -12.25 -15.98 -3.77
C ARG A 62 -12.06 -14.49 -4.07
N LYS A 63 -10.81 -14.01 -4.08
CA LYS A 63 -10.47 -12.60 -4.41
C LYS A 63 -11.31 -11.60 -3.62
N GLU A 64 -11.79 -11.99 -2.44
CA GLU A 64 -12.55 -11.11 -1.57
C GLU A 64 -11.55 -10.13 -0.97
N TYR A 65 -11.78 -8.85 -1.24
CA TYR A 65 -11.12 -7.76 -0.56
C TYR A 65 -11.92 -7.47 0.70
N ASP A 66 -11.23 -7.25 1.82
CA ASP A 66 -11.86 -6.55 2.94
C ASP A 66 -12.31 -5.14 2.50
N ASP A 67 -13.20 -4.51 3.26
CA ASP A 67 -13.73 -3.18 2.92
C ASP A 67 -12.59 -2.17 2.67
N SER A 68 -11.50 -2.29 3.44
CA SER A 68 -10.27 -1.50 3.26
C SER A 68 -9.58 -1.73 1.91
N GLY A 69 -9.50 -2.97 1.44
CA GLY A 69 -8.86 -3.33 0.17
C GLY A 69 -9.69 -2.89 -1.03
N ASN A 70 -11.02 -2.98 -0.93
CA ASN A 70 -11.95 -2.47 -1.93
C ASN A 70 -11.84 -0.94 -2.05
N ASP A 71 -11.95 -0.22 -0.93
CA ASP A 71 -11.82 1.24 -0.90
C ASP A 71 -10.48 1.69 -1.49
N MET A 72 -9.40 1.00 -1.13
CA MET A 72 -8.07 1.30 -1.67
C MET A 72 -7.99 1.05 -3.18
N PHE A 73 -8.58 -0.03 -3.70
CA PHE A 73 -8.62 -0.27 -5.14
C PHE A 73 -9.39 0.83 -5.88
N TYR A 74 -10.56 1.21 -5.38
CA TYR A 74 -11.41 2.23 -6.01
C TYR A 74 -10.74 3.61 -6.00
N GLN A 75 -10.21 4.04 -4.85
CA GLN A 75 -9.55 5.34 -4.71
C GLN A 75 -8.25 5.45 -5.51
N LEU A 76 -7.51 4.35 -5.71
CA LEU A 76 -6.22 4.37 -6.40
C LEU A 76 -6.31 4.12 -7.90
N PHE A 77 -7.29 3.35 -8.37
CA PHE A 77 -7.30 2.84 -9.76
C PHE A 77 -8.59 3.07 -10.54
N ALA A 78 -9.74 3.19 -9.86
CA ALA A 78 -11.04 3.20 -10.54
C ALA A 78 -11.77 4.55 -10.47
N SER A 79 -11.26 5.51 -9.70
CA SER A 79 -11.74 6.89 -9.67
C SER A 79 -11.08 7.72 -10.78
N ASP A 80 -11.88 8.56 -11.46
CA ASP A 80 -11.36 9.57 -12.41
C ASP A 80 -10.50 10.63 -11.70
N ASP A 81 -10.72 10.83 -10.39
CA ASP A 81 -9.93 11.68 -9.49
C ASP A 81 -8.84 10.89 -8.74
N ALA A 82 -8.48 9.68 -9.20
CA ALA A 82 -7.48 8.87 -8.52
C ALA A 82 -6.18 9.68 -8.35
N TYR A 83 -5.77 9.82 -7.09
CA TYR A 83 -4.71 10.75 -6.67
C TYR A 83 -3.31 10.33 -7.13
N TYR A 84 -3.11 9.03 -7.40
CA TYR A 84 -1.79 8.45 -7.71
C TYR A 84 -1.44 8.40 -9.20
N PRO A 85 -2.40 8.22 -10.13
CA PRO A 85 -2.14 8.44 -11.56
C PRO A 85 -1.70 9.87 -11.90
N THR A 86 -2.12 10.87 -11.13
CA THR A 86 -1.89 12.30 -11.39
C THR A 86 -0.69 12.88 -10.63
N LEU A 87 -0.28 12.28 -9.51
CA LEU A 87 0.94 12.67 -8.81
C LEU A 87 2.19 12.22 -9.56
N PHE A 88 3.04 13.17 -9.91
CA PHE A 88 4.42 12.92 -10.32
C PHE A 88 5.22 12.43 -9.10
N LEU A 89 4.96 11.20 -8.66
CA LEU A 89 5.56 10.60 -7.46
C LEU A 89 7.10 10.51 -7.53
N ALA A 90 7.69 10.67 -8.71
CA ALA A 90 9.13 10.81 -8.91
C ALA A 90 9.74 11.98 -8.10
N THR A 91 8.95 13.01 -7.75
CA THR A 91 9.44 14.19 -7.02
C THR A 91 9.27 14.07 -5.50
N ILE A 92 8.38 13.20 -5.02
CA ILE A 92 8.04 13.12 -3.58
C ILE A 92 9.19 12.52 -2.76
N GLY A 93 9.92 11.54 -3.31
CA GLY A 93 11.06 10.92 -2.64
C GLY A 93 12.25 11.86 -2.36
N LEU A 94 12.26 13.05 -2.97
CA LEU A 94 13.29 14.08 -2.79
C LEU A 94 12.83 15.27 -1.93
N LEU A 95 11.53 15.38 -1.63
CA LEU A 95 10.97 16.62 -1.07
C LEU A 95 10.82 16.63 0.46
N PHE A 96 10.78 15.46 1.12
CA PHE A 96 10.48 15.38 2.54
C PHE A 96 11.65 14.82 3.35
N CYS A 97 12.13 15.61 4.30
CA CYS A 97 13.01 15.13 5.37
C CYS A 97 12.27 14.07 6.20
N MET A 98 13.01 13.10 6.74
CA MET A 98 12.42 12.09 7.62
C MET A 98 11.88 12.75 8.91
N PRO A 99 10.59 12.56 9.25
CA PRO A 99 10.05 13.03 10.52
C PRO A 99 10.78 12.36 11.69
N GLU A 100 11.13 13.12 12.73
CA GLU A 100 11.83 12.58 13.91
C GLU A 100 11.02 11.48 14.62
N THR A 101 9.70 11.55 14.56
CA THR A 101 8.77 10.54 15.09
C THR A 101 8.85 9.20 14.37
N LEU A 102 9.40 9.16 13.16
CA LEU A 102 9.53 7.96 12.32
C LEU A 102 10.99 7.53 12.12
N LYS A 103 11.91 8.04 12.93
CA LYS A 103 13.35 7.77 12.81
C LYS A 103 13.72 6.29 12.90
N ASP A 104 13.03 5.55 13.78
CA ASP A 104 13.22 4.11 13.96
C ASP A 104 12.64 3.27 12.81
N MET A 105 11.91 3.91 11.89
CA MET A 105 11.30 3.28 10.71
C MET A 105 12.12 3.52 9.43
N SER A 106 13.34 4.06 9.55
CA SER A 106 14.17 4.49 8.41
C SER A 106 14.62 3.35 7.48
N ASP A 107 14.59 2.10 7.96
CA ASP A 107 14.95 0.90 7.21
C ASP A 107 13.86 0.41 6.22
N LEU A 108 12.68 1.06 6.21
CA LEU A 108 11.58 0.78 5.25
C LEU A 108 11.88 1.23 3.82
#